data_AF-A0A7I4BFY5-F1
#
_entry.id   AF-A0A7I4BFY5-F1
#
_cell.length_a   1.000
_cell.length_b   1.000
_cell.length_c   1.000
_cell.angle_alpha   90.00
_cell.angle_beta   90.00
_cell.angle_gamma   90.00
#
_symmetry.space_group_name_H-M   'P 1'
#
loop_
_entity.id
_entity.type
_entity.pdbx_description
1 polymer ?
#
loop_
_entity_poly.entity_id
_entity_poly.type
_entity_poly.pdbx_seq_one_letter_code
_entity_poly.pdbx_strand_id
1 'polypeptide(L)'
;MHSLPQWRTATVVCAALSSHMTSHVRVCSLARIAAREFVPNCASVCCFGRRLQFQGRGGGGGGGVTGCGAVDRFAPRASTEGVAAMASIATVQVETEPDSDVTFAVGCRVSSSSFLLAPQDKPVRKKVAPGPGYGQTKLGRPTTGELEVGGFSIEGVSVGGQETCVMLPALKVAFDSGRCPGRIIDMDYVFITHAHMDHIGGLTMYIASRGLKKKKVPTVIVPKCIKATVEKLLAVQRELDESPLPVNLIGMDGYVIYTVKQKLKAEHVGLPGKEIKALRESGVEVSETVRISEVAFTGDTTSGFFLDEANEDVLHAKLLIMESTFLDDSTSVEDANKYGHMHLFEVLAHADKFKNKDILFIHFSARYQQEDICKAIENIPAPLQGRVHALTEGF
;
A
#
# COMPACT_ATOMS: atom_id res chain seq x y z
N MET A 1 51.07 -2.47 22.00
CA MET A 1 50.78 -2.13 20.60
C MET A 1 49.96 -3.27 20.01
N HIS A 2 48.63 -3.16 20.03
CA HIS A 2 47.78 -4.10 19.30
C HIS A 2 47.70 -3.62 17.85
N SER A 3 48.13 -4.46 16.90
CA SER A 3 47.97 -4.20 15.47
C SER A 3 46.49 -4.12 15.14
N LEU A 4 46.07 -3.03 14.50
CA LEU A 4 44.72 -2.89 13.94
C LEU A 4 44.47 -4.03 12.93
N PRO A 5 43.25 -4.59 12.85
CA PRO A 5 42.92 -5.61 11.85
C PRO A 5 43.17 -5.08 10.43
N GLN A 6 43.88 -5.86 9.62
CA GLN A 6 44.06 -5.58 8.19
C GLN A 6 42.83 -6.11 7.44
N TRP A 7 41.91 -5.21 7.10
CA TRP A 7 40.75 -5.49 6.27
C TRP A 7 41.18 -5.71 4.80
N ARG A 8 40.57 -6.68 4.10
CA ARG A 8 40.79 -6.88 2.65
C ARG A 8 39.62 -6.29 1.86
N THR A 9 39.93 -5.53 0.80
CA THR A 9 38.93 -5.02 -0.15
C THR A 9 38.56 -6.09 -1.17
N ALA A 10 37.27 -6.42 -1.29
CA ALA A 10 36.76 -7.25 -2.37
C ALA A 10 36.10 -6.37 -3.45
N THR A 11 36.44 -6.62 -4.72
CA THR A 11 35.82 -5.98 -5.89
C THR A 11 34.90 -6.99 -6.57
N VAL A 12 33.58 -6.76 -6.50
CA VAL A 12 32.61 -7.55 -7.30
C VAL A 12 32.38 -6.84 -8.62
N VAL A 13 32.57 -7.54 -9.75
CA VAL A 13 32.31 -7.02 -11.10
C VAL A 13 31.01 -7.64 -11.62
N CYS A 14 29.94 -6.86 -11.67
CA CYS A 14 28.70 -7.27 -12.36
C CYS A 14 28.76 -6.80 -13.82
N ALA A 15 28.45 -7.65 -14.79
CA ALA A 15 28.37 -7.25 -16.20
C ALA A 15 26.98 -7.60 -16.76
N ALA A 16 26.25 -6.58 -17.21
CA ALA A 16 25.03 -6.75 -18.01
C ALA A 16 25.41 -6.87 -19.50
N LEU A 17 24.86 -7.84 -20.21
CA LEU A 17 25.04 -7.97 -21.66
C LEU A 17 23.68 -7.77 -22.34
N SER A 18 23.58 -6.81 -23.25
CA SER A 18 22.36 -6.59 -24.04
C SER A 18 22.16 -7.74 -25.04
N SER A 19 20.93 -8.21 -25.11
CA SER A 19 20.53 -9.49 -25.71
C SER A 19 20.53 -9.46 -27.24
N HIS A 20 21.55 -10.03 -27.89
CA HIS A 20 21.46 -10.59 -29.26
C HIS A 20 22.17 -11.96 -29.38
N MET A 21 22.54 -12.59 -28.25
CA MET A 21 23.24 -13.89 -28.26
C MET A 21 22.29 -15.04 -27.89
N THR A 22 22.13 -15.98 -28.82
CA THR A 22 21.14 -17.08 -28.74
C THR A 22 21.64 -18.34 -28.03
N SER A 23 22.86 -18.36 -27.47
CA SER A 23 23.37 -19.54 -26.77
C SER A 23 24.11 -19.23 -25.45
N HIS A 24 23.74 -19.96 -24.39
CA HIS A 24 24.29 -19.85 -23.03
C HIS A 24 25.82 -20.05 -22.98
N VAL A 25 26.38 -20.80 -23.94
CA VAL A 25 27.82 -21.05 -24.08
C VAL A 25 28.58 -19.77 -24.48
N ARG A 26 28.02 -18.93 -25.37
CA ARG A 26 28.68 -17.70 -25.85
C ARG A 26 28.72 -16.60 -24.78
N VAL A 27 27.68 -16.51 -23.96
CA VAL A 27 27.59 -15.57 -22.82
C VAL A 27 28.67 -15.86 -21.77
N CYS A 28 28.87 -17.13 -21.42
CA CYS A 28 29.91 -17.51 -20.45
C CYS A 28 31.34 -17.29 -20.94
N SER A 29 31.59 -17.51 -22.23
CA SER A 29 32.91 -17.24 -22.81
C SER A 29 33.24 -15.74 -22.79
N LEU A 30 32.28 -14.87 -23.13
CA LEU A 30 32.46 -13.41 -23.05
C LEU A 30 32.64 -12.91 -21.61
N ALA A 31 31.86 -13.43 -20.66
CA ALA A 31 32.00 -13.09 -19.25
C ALA A 31 33.39 -13.49 -18.70
N ARG A 32 33.94 -14.64 -19.14
CA ARG A 32 35.30 -15.07 -18.80
C ARG A 32 36.39 -14.21 -19.42
N ILE A 33 36.20 -13.76 -20.66
CA ILE A 33 37.14 -12.87 -21.35
C ILE A 33 37.17 -11.50 -20.64
N ALA A 34 36.01 -10.89 -20.39
CA ALA A 34 35.91 -9.64 -19.64
C ALA A 34 36.51 -9.77 -18.23
N ALA A 35 36.19 -10.83 -17.49
CA ALA A 35 36.75 -11.03 -16.15
C ALA A 35 38.29 -11.13 -16.13
N ARG A 36 38.90 -11.70 -17.18
CA ARG A 36 40.36 -11.82 -17.31
C ARG A 36 41.05 -10.52 -17.73
N GLU A 37 40.40 -9.68 -18.53
CA GLU A 37 40.94 -8.36 -18.91
C GLU A 37 40.90 -7.36 -17.74
N PHE A 38 39.86 -7.40 -16.90
CA PHE A 38 39.64 -6.38 -15.89
C PHE A 38 40.06 -6.77 -14.46
N VAL A 39 40.24 -8.07 -14.16
CA VAL A 39 40.68 -8.56 -12.84
C VAL A 39 41.89 -9.49 -12.98
N PRO A 40 43.13 -8.95 -12.91
CA PRO A 40 44.32 -9.78 -12.87
C PRO A 40 44.24 -10.75 -11.68
N ASN A 41 44.40 -12.06 -11.93
CA ASN A 41 44.33 -13.15 -10.93
C ASN A 41 42.92 -13.64 -10.52
N CYS A 42 41.89 -13.45 -11.36
CA CYS A 42 40.58 -14.08 -11.12
C CYS A 42 40.69 -15.63 -11.05
N ALA A 43 40.43 -16.22 -9.86
CA ALA A 43 40.60 -17.65 -9.61
C ALA A 43 39.48 -18.54 -10.19
N SER A 44 38.25 -18.03 -10.29
CA SER A 44 37.14 -18.74 -10.95
C SER A 44 36.03 -17.78 -11.42
N VAL A 45 35.30 -18.16 -12.47
CA VAL A 45 34.15 -17.42 -13.01
C VAL A 45 32.94 -18.36 -13.07
N CYS A 46 31.92 -18.10 -12.25
CA CYS A 46 30.66 -18.84 -12.25
C CYS A 46 29.57 -18.05 -12.97
N CYS A 47 29.00 -18.60 -14.04
CA CYS A 47 27.79 -18.05 -14.67
C CYS A 47 26.54 -18.65 -14.02
N PHE A 48 25.68 -17.83 -13.44
CA PHE A 48 24.38 -18.30 -12.94
C PHE A 48 23.25 -17.94 -13.91
N GLY A 49 22.48 -18.94 -14.33
CA GLY A 49 21.35 -18.79 -15.25
C GLY A 49 20.00 -18.47 -14.59
N ARG A 50 19.90 -18.44 -13.25
CA ARG A 50 18.70 -18.07 -12.47
C ARG A 50 19.06 -17.97 -10.98
N ARG A 51 18.57 -16.91 -10.30
CA ARG A 51 18.66 -16.56 -8.86
C ARG A 51 20.06 -16.62 -8.22
N LEU A 52 20.60 -15.45 -7.85
CA LEU A 52 21.58 -15.34 -6.77
C LEU A 52 20.85 -15.64 -5.44
N GLN A 53 21.08 -16.81 -4.85
CA GLN A 53 20.88 -17.03 -3.42
C GLN A 53 22.27 -17.02 -2.78
N PHE A 54 22.54 -16.04 -1.91
CA PHE A 54 23.67 -16.14 -0.99
C PHE A 54 23.33 -17.21 0.05
N GLN A 55 23.75 -18.45 -0.17
CA GLN A 55 23.81 -19.45 0.89
C GLN A 55 25.15 -19.30 1.59
N GLY A 56 25.17 -18.64 2.75
CA GLY A 56 26.27 -18.79 3.69
C GLY A 56 26.29 -20.24 4.19
N ARG A 57 27.31 -21.02 3.81
CA ARG A 57 27.65 -22.24 4.54
C ARG A 57 28.43 -21.80 5.77
N GLY A 58 27.84 -22.07 6.93
CA GLY A 58 28.16 -21.37 8.17
C GLY A 58 29.53 -21.61 8.78
N GLY A 59 29.96 -20.57 9.49
CA GLY A 59 30.75 -20.57 10.71
C GLY A 59 30.40 -19.25 11.41
N GLY A 60 29.94 -19.29 12.66
CA GLY A 60 29.25 -18.16 13.31
C GLY A 60 30.08 -16.88 13.42
N GLY A 61 29.40 -15.73 13.28
CA GLY A 61 29.96 -14.40 13.48
C GLY A 61 29.20 -13.35 12.66
N GLY A 62 28.52 -12.42 13.32
CA GLY A 62 27.74 -11.37 12.67
C GLY A 62 28.63 -10.27 12.08
N GLY A 63 28.41 -9.94 10.81
CA GLY A 63 29.00 -8.78 10.15
C GLY A 63 28.03 -8.21 9.12
N GLY A 64 27.54 -7.00 9.36
CA GLY A 64 26.62 -6.27 8.47
C GLY A 64 27.34 -5.68 7.26
N VAL A 65 26.68 -5.64 6.11
CA VAL A 65 27.19 -5.00 4.88
C VAL A 65 26.81 -3.52 4.92
N THR A 66 27.79 -2.62 4.88
CA THR A 66 27.59 -1.17 4.73
C THR A 66 28.34 -0.63 3.52
N GLY A 67 27.63 0.08 2.62
CA GLY A 67 28.22 0.99 1.63
C GLY A 67 28.07 0.57 0.16
N CYS A 68 27.48 1.45 -0.67
CA CYS A 68 27.46 1.35 -2.13
C CYS A 68 28.31 2.49 -2.70
N GLY A 69 29.44 2.17 -3.33
CA GLY A 69 30.37 3.13 -3.96
C GLY A 69 29.99 3.46 -5.42
N ALA A 70 30.55 4.55 -5.94
CA ALA A 70 30.18 5.20 -7.20
C ALA A 70 30.18 4.29 -8.45
N VAL A 71 29.25 4.59 -9.38
CA VAL A 71 29.09 3.91 -10.68
C VAL A 71 29.83 4.71 -11.76
N ASP A 72 31.01 4.28 -12.18
CA ASP A 72 31.69 4.88 -13.33
C ASP A 72 31.17 4.27 -14.64
N ARG A 73 30.66 5.12 -15.54
CA ARG A 73 30.31 4.73 -16.91
C ARG A 73 31.50 4.96 -17.83
N PHE A 74 32.04 3.89 -18.43
CA PHE A 74 33.08 3.99 -19.47
C PHE A 74 32.53 3.54 -20.84
N ALA A 75 32.90 4.26 -21.89
CA ALA A 75 32.51 3.96 -23.27
C ALA A 75 33.40 2.85 -23.88
N PRO A 76 32.85 1.90 -24.66
CA PRO A 76 33.63 0.78 -25.20
C PRO A 76 34.55 1.20 -26.35
N ARG A 77 35.80 0.70 -26.37
CA ARG A 77 36.63 0.65 -27.58
C ARG A 77 36.31 -0.64 -28.35
N ALA A 78 35.93 -0.47 -29.62
CA ALA A 78 35.48 -1.55 -30.50
C ALA A 78 36.63 -2.45 -31.01
N SER A 79 36.36 -3.75 -31.10
CA SER A 79 36.75 -4.72 -32.17
C SER A 79 36.51 -6.13 -31.58
N THR A 80 35.92 -7.15 -32.22
CA THR A 80 35.60 -7.50 -33.60
C THR A 80 34.27 -8.29 -33.61
N GLU A 81 33.55 -8.26 -34.75
CA GLU A 81 32.25 -8.92 -35.00
C GLU A 81 31.03 -8.45 -34.17
N GLY A 82 30.50 -7.29 -34.54
CA GLY A 82 29.04 -7.11 -34.72
C GLY A 82 28.11 -7.14 -33.49
N VAL A 83 28.61 -7.11 -32.25
CA VAL A 83 27.76 -7.01 -31.05
C VAL A 83 28.31 -5.95 -30.11
N ALA A 84 27.64 -4.80 -30.05
CA ALA A 84 27.90 -3.78 -29.02
C ALA A 84 27.34 -4.27 -27.67
N ALA A 85 28.15 -4.97 -26.90
CA ALA A 85 27.84 -5.29 -25.52
C ALA A 85 28.01 -4.02 -24.65
N MET A 86 26.91 -3.44 -24.19
CA MET A 86 26.93 -2.42 -23.13
C MET A 86 27.15 -3.12 -21.79
N ALA A 87 28.41 -3.38 -21.42
CA ALA A 87 28.75 -3.84 -20.08
C ALA A 87 28.77 -2.66 -19.12
N SER A 88 27.81 -2.61 -18.19
CA SER A 88 27.88 -1.73 -17.02
C SER A 88 28.52 -2.50 -15.88
N ILE A 89 29.66 -2.01 -15.36
CA ILE A 89 30.35 -2.57 -14.20
C ILE A 89 29.91 -1.80 -12.96
N ALA A 90 29.37 -2.50 -11.97
CA ALA A 90 29.14 -1.96 -10.63
C ALA A 90 30.12 -2.62 -9.67
N THR A 91 30.93 -1.82 -8.99
CA THR A 91 31.87 -2.28 -7.97
C THR A 91 31.18 -2.21 -6.61
N VAL A 92 30.97 -3.36 -5.98
CA VAL A 92 30.52 -3.42 -4.58
C VAL A 92 31.73 -3.74 -3.71
N GLN A 93 32.03 -2.85 -2.76
CA GLN A 93 33.02 -3.10 -1.72
C GLN A 93 32.34 -3.83 -0.56
N VAL A 94 32.92 -4.94 -0.13
CA VAL A 94 32.46 -5.70 1.04
C VAL A 94 33.63 -5.85 2.00
N GLU A 95 33.42 -5.48 3.26
CA GLU A 95 34.37 -5.68 4.34
C GLU A 95 34.21 -7.11 4.91
N THR A 96 35.31 -7.85 5.03
CA THR A 96 35.30 -9.24 5.53
C THR A 96 36.45 -9.46 6.52
N GLU A 97 36.27 -10.41 7.45
CA GLU A 97 37.28 -10.77 8.45
C GLU A 97 38.52 -11.41 7.81
N PRO A 98 39.72 -11.25 8.42
CA PRO A 98 40.93 -11.93 7.98
C PRO A 98 40.72 -13.44 8.05
N ASP A 99 41.02 -14.17 6.96
CA ASP A 99 40.89 -15.63 6.79
C ASP A 99 39.53 -16.19 6.36
N SER A 100 38.60 -15.33 5.94
CA SER A 100 37.39 -15.79 5.23
C SER A 100 37.68 -16.09 3.74
N ASP A 101 37.27 -17.28 3.25
CA ASP A 101 37.33 -17.63 1.83
C ASP A 101 36.35 -16.76 1.03
N VAL A 102 36.84 -15.66 0.45
CA VAL A 102 36.02 -14.76 -0.37
C VAL A 102 35.82 -15.35 -1.76
N THR A 103 34.62 -15.85 -2.04
CA THR A 103 34.24 -16.35 -3.38
C THR A 103 33.67 -15.21 -4.22
N PHE A 104 34.28 -14.91 -5.36
CA PHE A 104 33.78 -13.92 -6.32
C PHE A 104 32.62 -14.50 -7.15
N ALA A 105 31.47 -13.82 -7.19
CA ALA A 105 30.34 -14.21 -8.03
C ALA A 105 30.04 -13.13 -9.08
N VAL A 106 30.09 -13.49 -10.36
CA VAL A 106 29.64 -12.65 -11.47
C VAL A 106 28.24 -13.12 -11.87
N GLY A 107 27.21 -12.39 -11.45
CA GLY A 107 25.82 -12.67 -11.86
C GLY A 107 25.53 -12.10 -13.24
N CYS A 108 25.02 -12.91 -14.17
CA CYS A 108 24.50 -12.43 -15.46
C CYS A 108 22.99 -12.67 -15.51
N ARG A 109 22.18 -11.63 -15.72
CA ARG A 109 20.72 -11.78 -15.91
C ARG A 109 20.42 -11.78 -17.40
N VAL A 110 20.04 -12.95 -17.93
CA VAL A 110 19.47 -13.07 -19.28
C VAL A 110 17.96 -12.88 -19.16
N SER A 111 17.38 -11.82 -19.74
CA SER A 111 15.93 -11.76 -19.94
C SER A 111 15.57 -12.62 -21.16
N SER A 112 15.03 -13.82 -20.92
CA SER A 112 14.40 -14.60 -21.99
C SER A 112 12.91 -14.26 -22.01
N SER A 113 12.52 -13.25 -22.78
CA SER A 113 11.13 -13.01 -23.17
C SER A 113 10.75 -13.99 -24.29
N SER A 114 10.52 -15.27 -23.95
CA SER A 114 9.90 -16.28 -24.82
C SER A 114 9.70 -17.61 -24.08
N PHE A 115 8.53 -17.86 -23.49
CA PHE A 115 8.04 -19.23 -23.28
C PHE A 115 6.53 -19.25 -23.51
N LEU A 116 6.15 -19.66 -24.72
CA LEU A 116 4.81 -20.14 -25.06
C LEU A 116 4.55 -21.41 -24.25
N LEU A 117 3.54 -21.38 -23.38
CA LEU A 117 2.99 -22.59 -22.74
C LEU A 117 1.94 -23.19 -23.68
N ALA A 118 2.22 -24.42 -24.14
CA ALA A 118 1.25 -25.29 -24.82
C ALA A 118 0.12 -25.71 -23.85
N PRO A 119 -1.08 -26.08 -24.36
CA PRO A 119 -2.25 -26.30 -23.52
C PRO A 119 -2.19 -27.66 -22.82
N GLN A 120 -2.54 -27.67 -21.53
CA GLN A 120 -2.78 -28.88 -20.74
C GLN A 120 -4.28 -29.07 -20.60
N ASP A 121 -4.79 -30.19 -21.15
CA ASP A 121 -6.16 -30.66 -20.99
C ASP A 121 -6.52 -30.85 -19.50
N LYS A 122 -7.72 -30.39 -19.12
CA LYS A 122 -8.31 -30.67 -17.80
C LYS A 122 -9.53 -31.60 -17.95
N PRO A 123 -9.71 -32.60 -17.07
CA PRO A 123 -10.83 -33.52 -17.15
C PRO A 123 -12.15 -32.85 -16.77
N VAL A 124 -13.17 -33.16 -17.55
CA VAL A 124 -14.57 -32.73 -17.40
C VAL A 124 -15.18 -33.30 -16.12
N ARG A 125 -15.58 -32.44 -15.18
CA ARG A 125 -16.51 -32.81 -14.10
C ARG A 125 -17.95 -32.50 -14.53
N LYS A 126 -18.80 -33.54 -14.54
CA LYS A 126 -20.23 -33.45 -14.81
C LYS A 126 -20.92 -32.53 -13.79
N LYS A 127 -21.68 -31.55 -14.28
CA LYS A 127 -22.63 -30.76 -13.47
C LYS A 127 -23.87 -31.61 -13.20
N VAL A 128 -24.24 -31.77 -11.93
CA VAL A 128 -25.57 -32.23 -11.51
C VAL A 128 -26.39 -30.97 -11.22
N ALA A 129 -27.57 -30.87 -11.83
CA ALA A 129 -28.47 -29.73 -11.68
C ALA A 129 -29.25 -29.80 -10.34
N PRO A 130 -29.45 -28.69 -9.62
CA PRO A 130 -30.51 -28.60 -8.62
C PRO A 130 -31.80 -28.09 -9.25
N GLY A 131 -32.92 -28.72 -8.89
CA GLY A 131 -34.28 -28.34 -9.27
C GLY A 131 -34.78 -27.04 -8.60
N PRO A 132 -36.02 -26.62 -8.90
CA PRO A 132 -36.52 -25.29 -8.54
C PRO A 132 -36.93 -25.25 -7.06
N GLY A 133 -36.41 -24.29 -6.31
CA GLY A 133 -36.74 -24.07 -4.90
C GLY A 133 -36.80 -22.58 -4.58
N TYR A 134 -38.01 -22.14 -4.26
CA TYR A 134 -38.39 -20.77 -3.87
C TYR A 134 -37.67 -20.27 -2.60
N GLY A 135 -37.34 -18.97 -2.62
CA GLY A 135 -37.33 -18.03 -1.47
C GLY A 135 -36.58 -18.41 -0.20
N GLN A 136 -35.39 -17.81 0.00
CA GLN A 136 -34.92 -17.25 1.28
C GLN A 136 -33.62 -16.48 1.04
N THR A 137 -33.59 -15.20 1.40
CA THR A 137 -32.40 -14.36 1.43
C THR A 137 -31.41 -14.93 2.45
N LYS A 138 -30.36 -15.60 1.99
CA LYS A 138 -29.27 -16.06 2.84
C LYS A 138 -28.39 -14.87 3.21
N LEU A 139 -28.50 -14.38 4.44
CA LEU A 139 -27.39 -13.66 5.07
C LEU A 139 -26.18 -14.60 5.06
N GLY A 140 -25.08 -14.14 4.47
CA GLY A 140 -23.83 -14.86 4.42
C GLY A 140 -23.30 -15.12 5.83
N ARG A 141 -22.65 -16.28 6.00
CA ARG A 141 -21.87 -16.60 7.20
C ARG A 141 -20.71 -15.58 7.29
N PRO A 142 -20.44 -14.93 8.43
CA PRO A 142 -19.33 -13.97 8.53
C PRO A 142 -18.04 -14.70 8.16
N THR A 143 -17.30 -14.17 7.18
CA THR A 143 -15.93 -14.59 6.97
C THR A 143 -15.05 -13.86 7.98
N THR A 144 -14.12 -14.59 8.61
CA THR A 144 -13.13 -14.04 9.55
C THR A 144 -12.47 -12.78 8.97
N GLY A 145 -12.59 -11.64 9.66
CA GLY A 145 -11.99 -10.35 9.27
C GLY A 145 -12.97 -9.20 8.97
N GLU A 146 -14.30 -9.43 9.02
CA GLU A 146 -15.31 -8.37 8.89
C GLU A 146 -15.72 -7.81 10.28
N LEU A 147 -15.60 -6.49 10.45
CA LEU A 147 -16.02 -5.74 11.65
C LEU A 147 -17.24 -4.88 11.32
N GLU A 148 -18.28 -4.92 12.16
CA GLU A 148 -19.49 -4.09 12.00
C GLU A 148 -19.44 -2.89 12.95
N VAL A 149 -19.31 -1.67 12.41
CA VAL A 149 -19.26 -0.42 13.19
C VAL A 149 -20.13 0.65 12.55
N GLY A 150 -20.95 1.37 13.33
CA GLY A 150 -21.76 2.45 12.78
C GLY A 150 -22.84 2.02 11.79
N GLY A 151 -23.12 0.71 11.67
CA GLY A 151 -23.97 0.14 10.64
C GLY A 151 -23.27 -0.10 9.29
N PHE A 152 -21.93 -0.06 9.28
CA PHE A 152 -21.10 -0.38 8.14
C PHE A 152 -20.31 -1.66 8.41
N SER A 153 -20.26 -2.52 7.40
CA SER A 153 -19.31 -3.62 7.33
C SER A 153 -17.95 -3.09 6.89
N ILE A 154 -16.93 -3.36 7.69
CA ILE A 154 -15.57 -2.85 7.54
C ILE A 154 -14.61 -4.03 7.44
N GLU A 155 -13.76 -4.01 6.43
CA GLU A 155 -12.64 -4.94 6.25
C GLU A 155 -11.36 -4.11 6.16
N GLY A 156 -10.23 -4.60 6.65
CA GLY A 156 -8.98 -3.86 6.48
C GLY A 156 -7.86 -4.32 7.38
N VAL A 157 -6.72 -3.65 7.26
CA VAL A 157 -5.54 -3.77 8.11
C VAL A 157 -5.03 -2.36 8.38
N SER A 158 -4.61 -2.09 9.61
CA SER A 158 -3.98 -0.80 9.94
C SER A 158 -3.02 -0.92 11.10
N VAL A 159 -1.73 -0.90 10.77
CA VAL A 159 -0.61 -0.95 11.71
C VAL A 159 0.36 0.17 11.33
N GLY A 160 0.61 1.08 12.27
CA GLY A 160 1.38 2.30 12.03
C GLY A 160 2.80 2.00 11.53
N GLY A 161 3.20 2.67 10.45
CA GLY A 161 4.49 2.48 9.78
C GLY A 161 4.61 1.17 8.99
N GLN A 162 3.57 0.34 8.91
CA GLN A 162 3.60 -0.96 8.23
C GLN A 162 2.64 -1.03 7.06
N GLU A 163 1.36 -0.78 7.29
CA GLU A 163 0.29 -0.80 6.30
C GLU A 163 -1.02 -0.24 6.87
N THR A 164 -1.69 0.62 6.11
CA THR A 164 -3.09 1.01 6.31
C THR A 164 -3.88 0.81 5.02
N CYS A 165 -5.01 0.11 5.15
CA CYS A 165 -6.02 -0.07 4.11
C CYS A 165 -7.34 -0.44 4.78
N VAL A 166 -8.32 0.46 4.74
CA VAL A 166 -9.65 0.28 5.34
C VAL A 166 -10.72 0.31 4.25
N MET A 167 -11.56 -0.71 4.19
CA MET A 167 -12.53 -0.93 3.11
C MET A 167 -13.95 -0.94 3.66
N LEU A 168 -14.86 -0.34 2.89
CA LEU A 168 -16.31 -0.35 3.08
C LEU A 168 -16.95 -1.04 1.88
N PRO A 169 -17.08 -2.39 1.88
CA PRO A 169 -17.48 -3.15 0.72
C PRO A 169 -18.85 -2.77 0.17
N ALA A 170 -19.80 -2.43 1.05
CA ALA A 170 -21.14 -1.99 0.67
C ALA A 170 -21.13 -0.70 -0.18
N LEU A 171 -20.14 0.17 0.03
CA LEU A 171 -19.94 1.41 -0.73
C LEU A 171 -18.94 1.23 -1.89
N LYS A 172 -18.23 0.10 -1.94
CA LYS A 172 -17.08 -0.15 -2.83
C LYS A 172 -15.98 0.91 -2.70
N VAL A 173 -15.74 1.35 -1.47
CA VAL A 173 -14.75 2.37 -1.12
C VAL A 173 -13.61 1.72 -0.33
N ALA A 174 -12.38 2.14 -0.59
CA ALA A 174 -11.25 1.94 0.31
C ALA A 174 -10.59 3.29 0.66
N PHE A 175 -10.04 3.34 1.86
CA PHE A 175 -9.16 4.37 2.37
C PHE A 175 -7.76 3.78 2.51
N ASP A 176 -6.81 4.42 1.86
CA ASP A 176 -5.42 4.00 1.74
C ASP A 176 -5.22 2.60 1.12
N SER A 177 -3.98 2.32 0.74
CA SER A 177 -3.52 1.09 0.11
C SER A 177 -2.03 0.89 0.38
N GLY A 178 -1.64 0.65 1.63
CA GLY A 178 -0.24 0.46 2.00
C GLY A 178 0.49 -0.65 1.26
N ARG A 179 0.05 -1.91 1.37
CA ARG A 179 0.64 -3.06 0.65
C ARG A 179 -0.34 -3.73 -0.31
N CYS A 180 -1.52 -3.12 -0.50
CA CYS A 180 -2.59 -3.61 -1.38
C CYS A 180 -3.13 -4.99 -0.96
N PRO A 181 -3.92 -5.08 0.13
CA PRO A 181 -4.59 -6.31 0.53
C PRO A 181 -5.48 -6.84 -0.59
N GLY A 182 -5.56 -8.17 -0.78
CA GLY A 182 -6.24 -8.76 -1.94
C GLY A 182 -7.72 -8.37 -2.12
N ARG A 183 -8.40 -7.97 -1.04
CA ARG A 183 -9.79 -7.50 -1.01
C ARG A 183 -9.98 -6.12 -1.63
N ILE A 184 -8.97 -5.24 -1.57
CA ILE A 184 -9.06 -3.87 -2.10
C ILE A 184 -9.33 -3.87 -3.60
N ILE A 185 -8.93 -4.95 -4.31
CA ILE A 185 -9.14 -5.14 -5.74
C ILE A 185 -10.63 -5.10 -6.13
N ASP A 186 -11.56 -5.34 -5.20
CA ASP A 186 -13.00 -5.26 -5.45
C ASP A 186 -13.60 -3.85 -5.25
N MET A 187 -12.83 -2.90 -4.70
CA MET A 187 -13.28 -1.52 -4.45
C MET A 187 -13.18 -0.67 -5.70
N ASP A 188 -14.20 0.15 -6.00
CA ASP A 188 -14.23 0.98 -7.21
C ASP A 188 -13.58 2.36 -6.99
N TYR A 189 -13.57 2.82 -5.72
CA TYR A 189 -13.03 4.09 -5.29
C TYR A 189 -11.96 3.86 -4.22
N VAL A 190 -10.77 4.44 -4.41
CA VAL A 190 -9.70 4.43 -3.40
C VAL A 190 -9.32 5.86 -3.09
N PHE A 191 -9.40 6.23 -1.82
CA PHE A 191 -8.98 7.54 -1.32
C PHE A 191 -7.66 7.37 -0.60
N ILE A 192 -6.62 8.04 -1.08
CA ILE A 192 -5.33 8.09 -0.40
C ILE A 192 -5.30 9.33 0.49
N THR A 193 -4.88 9.21 1.73
CA THR A 193 -4.77 10.32 2.68
C THR A 193 -3.51 11.12 2.46
N HIS A 194 -2.36 10.45 2.34
CA HIS A 194 -1.06 11.06 2.15
C HIS A 194 -0.07 10.07 1.52
N ALA A 195 1.19 10.49 1.34
CA ALA A 195 2.16 9.79 0.49
C ALA A 195 3.16 8.89 1.24
N HIS A 196 2.98 8.64 2.55
CA HIS A 196 3.83 7.65 3.22
C HIS A 196 3.59 6.25 2.66
N MET A 197 4.64 5.43 2.67
CA MET A 197 4.66 4.15 1.96
C MET A 197 3.61 3.16 2.48
N ASP A 198 3.34 3.18 3.77
CA ASP A 198 2.32 2.40 4.43
C ASP A 198 0.88 2.86 4.11
N HIS A 199 0.69 3.97 3.39
CA HIS A 199 -0.63 4.43 2.92
C HIS A 199 -0.78 4.36 1.40
N ILE A 200 0.28 4.58 0.62
CA ILE A 200 0.20 4.63 -0.85
C ILE A 200 0.96 3.50 -1.57
N GLY A 201 1.84 2.78 -0.88
CA GLY A 201 2.84 1.90 -1.49
C GLY A 201 2.27 0.83 -2.44
N GLY A 202 1.07 0.34 -2.15
CA GLY A 202 0.36 -0.67 -2.93
C GLY A 202 -0.47 -0.11 -4.08
N LEU A 203 -0.52 1.21 -4.29
CA LEU A 203 -1.42 1.85 -5.26
C LEU A 203 -1.25 1.32 -6.69
N THR A 204 -0.01 1.18 -7.14
CA THR A 204 0.28 0.67 -8.50
C THR A 204 -0.09 -0.80 -8.65
N MET A 205 0.18 -1.60 -7.61
CA MET A 205 -0.20 -3.01 -7.54
C MET A 205 -1.72 -3.18 -7.59
N TYR A 206 -2.47 -2.32 -6.90
CA TYR A 206 -3.93 -2.27 -6.94
C TYR A 206 -4.45 -2.03 -8.36
N ILE A 207 -3.95 -0.99 -9.04
CA ILE A 207 -4.38 -0.64 -10.40
C ILE A 207 -4.06 -1.77 -11.38
N ALA A 208 -2.84 -2.32 -11.32
CA ALA A 208 -2.41 -3.43 -12.16
C ALA A 208 -3.28 -4.67 -11.95
N SER A 209 -3.52 -5.04 -10.68
CA SER A 209 -4.33 -6.19 -10.30
C SER A 209 -5.79 -6.07 -10.75
N ARG A 210 -6.37 -4.87 -10.71
CA ARG A 210 -7.71 -4.62 -11.27
C ARG A 210 -7.76 -4.83 -12.78
N GLY A 211 -6.72 -4.38 -13.50
CA GLY A 211 -6.57 -4.63 -14.94
C GLY A 211 -6.52 -6.14 -15.25
N LEU A 212 -5.68 -6.88 -14.53
CA LEU A 212 -5.55 -8.34 -14.67
C LEU A 212 -6.87 -9.08 -14.38
N LYS A 213 -7.62 -8.64 -13.37
CA LYS A 213 -8.95 -9.20 -13.03
C LYS A 213 -10.09 -8.63 -13.88
N LYS A 214 -9.81 -7.84 -14.92
CA LYS A 214 -10.80 -7.21 -15.82
C LYS A 214 -11.89 -6.44 -15.07
N LYS A 215 -11.51 -5.77 -13.98
CA LYS A 215 -12.40 -4.91 -13.19
C LYS A 215 -12.59 -3.57 -13.89
N LYS A 216 -13.62 -2.82 -13.48
CA LYS A 216 -13.83 -1.44 -13.93
C LYS A 216 -12.59 -0.59 -13.61
N VAL A 217 -12.23 0.33 -14.51
CA VAL A 217 -11.16 1.32 -14.26
C VAL A 217 -11.45 2.03 -12.92
N PRO A 218 -10.52 1.98 -11.95
CA PRO A 218 -10.76 2.55 -10.64
C PRO A 218 -10.71 4.08 -10.68
N THR A 219 -11.44 4.70 -9.76
CA THR A 219 -11.22 6.11 -9.42
C THR A 219 -10.36 6.19 -8.18
N VAL A 220 -9.23 6.87 -8.29
CA VAL A 220 -8.30 7.10 -7.19
C VAL A 220 -8.32 8.59 -6.87
N ILE A 221 -8.59 8.91 -5.61
CA ILE A 221 -8.60 10.26 -5.09
C ILE A 221 -7.36 10.42 -4.22
N VAL A 222 -6.60 11.49 -4.44
CA VAL A 222 -5.37 11.81 -3.70
C VAL A 222 -5.37 13.29 -3.30
N PRO A 223 -4.60 13.71 -2.30
CA PRO A 223 -4.39 15.13 -1.99
C PRO A 223 -3.96 15.92 -3.22
N LYS A 224 -4.49 17.13 -3.40
CA LYS A 224 -4.15 17.96 -4.56
C LYS A 224 -2.64 18.18 -4.65
N CYS A 225 -1.99 18.35 -3.51
CA CYS A 225 -0.55 18.58 -3.40
C CYS A 225 0.31 17.41 -3.93
N ILE A 226 -0.17 16.16 -3.85
CA ILE A 226 0.60 14.98 -4.30
C ILE A 226 0.15 14.47 -5.67
N LYS A 227 -0.95 14.97 -6.24
CA LYS A 227 -1.52 14.46 -7.49
C LYS A 227 -0.49 14.38 -8.62
N ALA A 228 0.26 15.47 -8.85
CA ALA A 228 1.28 15.51 -9.90
C ALA A 228 2.43 14.51 -9.64
N THR A 229 2.77 14.25 -8.39
CA THR A 229 3.77 13.24 -8.00
C THR A 229 3.26 11.83 -8.25
N VAL A 230 1.99 11.56 -7.96
CA VAL A 230 1.33 10.28 -8.24
C VAL A 230 1.22 10.04 -9.76
N GLU A 231 0.95 11.07 -10.56
CA GLU A 231 0.98 10.96 -12.03
C GLU A 231 2.35 10.54 -12.55
N LYS A 232 3.44 11.08 -11.98
CA LYS A 232 4.81 10.67 -12.29
C LYS A 232 5.09 9.23 -11.85
N LEU A 233 4.66 8.84 -10.64
CA LEU A 233 4.78 7.46 -10.16
C LEU A 233 4.12 6.47 -11.13
N LEU A 234 2.90 6.78 -11.58
CA LEU A 234 2.18 5.97 -12.55
C LEU A 234 2.89 5.94 -13.90
N ALA A 235 3.43 7.07 -14.38
CA ALA A 235 4.18 7.10 -15.64
C ALA A 235 5.42 6.20 -15.59
N VAL A 236 6.21 6.29 -14.51
CA VAL A 236 7.37 5.42 -14.29
C VAL A 236 6.94 3.95 -14.22
N GLN A 237 5.87 3.64 -13.49
CA GLN A 237 5.41 2.26 -13.39
C GLN A 237 4.89 1.72 -14.74
N ARG A 238 4.21 2.53 -15.55
CA ARG A 238 3.77 2.13 -16.90
C ARG A 238 4.95 1.78 -17.79
N GLU A 239 6.05 2.52 -17.68
CA GLU A 239 7.29 2.23 -18.41
C GLU A 239 7.94 0.93 -17.91
N LEU A 240 8.03 0.74 -16.59
CA LEU A 240 8.64 -0.47 -16.00
C LEU A 240 7.83 -1.75 -16.26
N ASP A 241 6.50 -1.67 -16.19
CA ASP A 241 5.58 -2.80 -16.31
C ASP A 241 5.10 -3.04 -17.76
N GLU A 242 5.42 -2.12 -18.68
CA GLU A 242 4.92 -2.11 -20.07
C GLU A 242 3.38 -2.24 -20.15
N SER A 243 2.69 -1.60 -19.20
CA SER A 243 1.25 -1.75 -18.97
C SER A 243 0.57 -0.37 -18.93
N PRO A 244 -0.65 -0.20 -19.45
CA PRO A 244 -1.31 1.11 -19.50
C PRO A 244 -1.72 1.65 -18.13
N LEU A 245 -1.89 0.80 -17.10
CA LEU A 245 -2.36 1.15 -15.75
C LEU A 245 -3.48 2.22 -15.77
N PRO A 246 -4.65 1.91 -16.36
CA PRO A 246 -5.73 2.87 -16.51
C PRO A 246 -6.31 3.22 -15.13
N VAL A 247 -6.41 4.52 -14.85
CA VAL A 247 -6.95 5.06 -13.61
C VAL A 247 -7.56 6.43 -13.85
N ASN A 248 -8.69 6.72 -13.20
CA ASN A 248 -9.23 8.07 -13.09
C ASN A 248 -8.67 8.71 -11.82
N LEU A 249 -7.67 9.60 -11.96
CA LEU A 249 -6.98 10.23 -10.83
C LEU A 249 -7.53 11.63 -10.54
N ILE A 250 -8.06 11.82 -9.33
CA ILE A 250 -8.68 13.08 -8.88
C ILE A 250 -7.86 13.66 -7.73
N GLY A 251 -7.58 14.97 -7.77
CA GLY A 251 -6.97 15.69 -6.66
C GLY A 251 -8.03 16.35 -5.78
N MET A 252 -8.08 16.04 -4.48
CA MET A 252 -9.03 16.58 -3.51
C MET A 252 -8.39 16.70 -2.13
N ASP A 253 -8.77 17.71 -1.35
CA ASP A 253 -8.24 17.92 0.00
C ASP A 253 -9.30 17.49 1.02
N GLY A 254 -8.97 16.51 1.89
CA GLY A 254 -9.90 15.93 2.86
C GLY A 254 -11.08 15.18 2.21
N TYR A 255 -11.74 14.32 2.97
CA TYR A 255 -12.97 13.68 2.49
C TYR A 255 -13.89 13.19 3.61
N VAL A 256 -15.18 13.50 3.42
CA VAL A 256 -16.32 12.97 4.17
C VAL A 256 -17.31 12.41 3.16
N ILE A 257 -17.82 11.21 3.40
CA ILE A 257 -18.86 10.58 2.60
C ILE A 257 -20.21 11.06 3.13
N TYR A 258 -21.01 11.70 2.27
CA TYR A 258 -22.35 12.16 2.61
C TYR A 258 -23.42 11.32 1.92
N THR A 259 -24.52 11.04 2.63
CA THR A 259 -25.79 10.74 1.98
C THR A 259 -26.50 12.05 1.67
N VAL A 260 -26.88 12.24 0.40
CA VAL A 260 -27.68 13.39 -0.04
C VAL A 260 -29.13 12.95 -0.26
N LYS A 261 -30.07 13.59 0.42
CA LYS A 261 -31.51 13.30 0.32
C LYS A 261 -32.27 14.56 -0.10
N GLN A 262 -33.30 14.38 -0.91
CA GLN A 262 -34.31 15.43 -1.13
C GLN A 262 -35.43 15.22 -0.13
N LYS A 263 -35.62 16.18 0.78
CA LYS A 263 -36.74 16.19 1.72
C LYS A 263 -37.70 17.32 1.38
N LEU A 264 -38.96 17.15 1.74
CA LEU A 264 -39.94 18.22 1.57
C LEU A 264 -39.62 19.35 2.56
N LYS A 265 -39.65 20.61 2.11
CA LYS A 265 -39.43 21.77 2.98
C LYS A 265 -40.46 21.78 4.11
N ALA A 266 -40.05 22.22 5.29
CA ALA A 266 -40.90 22.22 6.50
C ALA A 266 -42.27 22.89 6.27
N GLU A 267 -42.32 23.96 5.49
CA GLU A 267 -43.53 24.71 5.11
C GLU A 267 -44.52 23.93 4.23
N HIS A 268 -44.10 22.85 3.61
CA HIS A 268 -44.94 21.99 2.78
C HIS A 268 -45.26 20.64 3.42
N VAL A 269 -44.66 20.34 4.58
CA VAL A 269 -44.93 19.10 5.33
C VAL A 269 -46.38 19.08 5.79
N GLY A 270 -47.10 18.01 5.43
CA GLY A 270 -48.52 17.83 5.76
C GLY A 270 -49.49 18.29 4.68
N LEU A 271 -49.01 18.98 3.62
CA LEU A 271 -49.87 19.31 2.47
C LEU A 271 -50.31 18.04 1.73
N PRO A 272 -51.55 17.98 1.21
CA PRO A 272 -51.99 16.90 0.35
C PRO A 272 -51.08 16.74 -0.88
N GLY A 273 -50.81 15.50 -1.30
CA GLY A 273 -49.90 15.25 -2.43
C GLY A 273 -50.30 15.93 -3.74
N LYS A 274 -51.59 16.22 -3.94
CA LYS A 274 -52.08 17.00 -5.10
C LYS A 274 -51.60 18.45 -5.06
N GLU A 275 -51.58 19.07 -3.89
CA GLU A 275 -51.14 20.46 -3.72
C GLU A 275 -49.62 20.58 -3.85
N ILE A 276 -48.87 19.62 -3.30
CA ILE A 276 -47.41 19.54 -3.49
C ILE A 276 -47.07 19.39 -4.99
N LYS A 277 -47.85 18.60 -5.74
CA LYS A 277 -47.66 18.45 -7.19
C LYS A 277 -47.93 19.77 -7.92
N ALA A 278 -49.02 20.47 -7.58
CA ALA A 278 -49.35 21.76 -8.18
C ALA A 278 -48.26 22.82 -7.91
N LEU A 279 -47.69 22.83 -6.70
CA LEU A 279 -46.56 23.70 -6.35
C LEU A 279 -45.30 23.37 -7.16
N ARG A 280 -44.99 22.09 -7.36
CA ARG A 280 -43.88 21.69 -8.25
C ARG A 280 -44.09 22.14 -9.68
N GLU A 281 -45.32 21.98 -10.19
CA GLU A 281 -45.68 22.34 -11.57
C GLU A 281 -45.71 23.86 -11.78
N SER A 282 -45.96 24.65 -10.73
CA SER A 282 -45.85 26.11 -10.78
C SER A 282 -44.40 26.63 -10.63
N GLY A 283 -43.42 25.73 -10.54
CA GLY A 283 -42.00 26.06 -10.43
C GLY A 283 -41.54 26.39 -9.01
N VAL A 284 -42.39 26.18 -8.00
CA VAL A 284 -42.00 26.34 -6.59
C VAL A 284 -41.12 25.17 -6.19
N GLU A 285 -39.94 25.47 -5.64
CA GLU A 285 -39.02 24.46 -5.13
C GLU A 285 -39.55 23.93 -3.80
N VAL A 286 -40.30 22.82 -3.85
CA VAL A 286 -40.94 22.24 -2.66
C VAL A 286 -40.03 21.36 -1.80
N SER A 287 -38.85 21.01 -2.30
CA SER A 287 -37.90 20.15 -1.61
C SER A 287 -36.61 20.89 -1.30
N GLU A 288 -35.96 20.49 -0.23
CA GLU A 288 -34.63 20.92 0.15
C GLU A 288 -33.65 19.75 0.11
N THR A 289 -32.39 20.08 -0.15
CA THR A 289 -31.30 19.11 -0.14
C THR A 289 -30.77 18.97 1.27
N VAL A 290 -30.94 17.79 1.87
CA VAL A 290 -30.38 17.46 3.18
C VAL A 290 -29.14 16.58 2.99
N ARG A 291 -28.02 17.01 3.58
CA ARG A 291 -26.77 16.24 3.61
C ARG A 291 -26.59 15.62 4.99
N ILE A 292 -26.19 14.37 5.01
CA ILE A 292 -25.93 13.62 6.24
C ILE A 292 -24.51 13.07 6.13
N SER A 293 -23.61 13.50 7.00
CA SER A 293 -22.24 12.97 7.10
C SER A 293 -22.31 11.51 7.56
N GLU A 294 -21.97 10.58 6.68
CA GLU A 294 -22.04 9.13 6.94
C GLU A 294 -20.73 8.62 7.49
N VAL A 295 -19.63 8.80 6.76
CA VAL A 295 -18.31 8.29 7.12
C VAL A 295 -17.27 9.38 6.92
N ALA A 296 -16.42 9.59 7.92
CA ALA A 296 -15.22 10.41 7.80
C ALA A 296 -13.98 9.56 8.07
N PHE A 297 -12.88 9.88 7.39
CA PHE A 297 -11.60 9.22 7.54
C PHE A 297 -10.50 10.28 7.62
N THR A 298 -9.74 10.31 8.71
CA THR A 298 -8.76 11.40 8.94
C THR A 298 -7.43 11.16 8.24
N GLY A 299 -7.02 9.89 8.11
CA GLY A 299 -5.62 9.55 7.92
C GLY A 299 -4.78 9.97 9.12
N ASP A 300 -3.48 10.10 8.85
CA ASP A 300 -2.53 10.52 9.87
C ASP A 300 -2.64 12.02 10.10
N THR A 301 -2.86 12.41 11.35
CA THR A 301 -3.09 13.79 11.75
C THR A 301 -2.82 14.02 13.24
N THR A 302 -2.87 15.28 13.65
CA THR A 302 -2.67 15.71 15.04
C THR A 302 -3.96 16.27 15.63
N SER A 303 -3.98 16.51 16.94
CA SER A 303 -5.14 17.05 17.66
C SER A 303 -5.68 18.37 17.10
N GLY A 304 -4.83 19.18 16.46
CA GLY A 304 -5.25 20.40 15.77
C GLY A 304 -6.40 20.17 14.76
N PHE A 305 -6.50 18.95 14.20
CA PHE A 305 -7.53 18.57 13.26
C PHE A 305 -8.96 18.75 13.79
N PHE A 306 -9.26 18.32 15.02
CA PHE A 306 -10.59 18.46 15.62
C PHE A 306 -10.81 19.81 16.33
N LEU A 307 -9.79 20.68 16.32
CA LEU A 307 -9.89 22.05 16.79
C LEU A 307 -10.26 23.02 15.67
N ASP A 308 -9.98 22.65 14.42
CA ASP A 308 -10.34 23.43 13.24
C ASP A 308 -11.85 23.33 12.94
N GLU A 309 -12.53 24.47 12.95
CA GLU A 309 -13.96 24.59 12.64
C GLU A 309 -14.28 24.14 11.20
N ALA A 310 -13.32 24.20 10.28
CA ALA A 310 -13.49 23.70 8.91
C ALA A 310 -13.72 22.18 8.87
N ASN A 311 -13.36 21.45 9.93
CA ASN A 311 -13.50 19.99 10.03
C ASN A 311 -14.72 19.56 10.85
N GLU A 312 -15.66 20.46 11.16
CA GLU A 312 -16.85 20.16 11.98
C GLU A 312 -17.63 18.94 11.45
N ASP A 313 -17.79 18.82 10.12
CA ASP A 313 -18.51 17.71 9.50
C ASP A 313 -17.92 16.32 9.83
N VAL A 314 -16.62 16.26 10.12
CA VAL A 314 -15.92 15.03 10.52
C VAL A 314 -16.37 14.59 11.93
N LEU A 315 -16.54 15.55 12.84
CA LEU A 315 -17.00 15.31 14.21
C LEU A 315 -18.49 14.98 14.28
N HIS A 316 -19.23 15.26 13.21
CA HIS A 316 -20.66 14.96 13.07
C HIS A 316 -20.96 13.72 12.21
N ALA A 317 -19.95 13.11 11.59
CA ALA A 317 -20.13 11.88 10.81
C ALA A 317 -20.69 10.74 11.68
N LYS A 318 -21.56 9.89 11.13
CA LYS A 318 -22.07 8.73 11.89
C LYS A 318 -20.92 7.82 12.33
N LEU A 319 -20.01 7.50 11.42
CA LEU A 319 -18.79 6.76 11.67
C LEU A 319 -17.57 7.66 11.42
N LEU A 320 -16.74 7.82 12.45
CA LEU A 320 -15.41 8.42 12.31
C LEU A 320 -14.35 7.34 12.34
N ILE A 321 -13.53 7.24 11.30
CA ILE A 321 -12.36 6.37 11.27
C ILE A 321 -11.13 7.28 11.42
N MET A 322 -10.37 7.09 12.48
CA MET A 322 -9.24 7.99 12.78
C MET A 322 -8.06 7.26 13.41
N GLU A 323 -6.87 7.83 13.23
CA GLU A 323 -5.69 7.30 13.90
C GLU A 323 -5.76 7.50 15.42
N SER A 324 -5.15 6.57 16.16
CA SER A 324 -4.78 6.73 17.55
C SER A 324 -3.48 5.98 17.78
N THR A 325 -2.38 6.53 17.25
CA THR A 325 -1.10 5.82 17.11
C THR A 325 -0.50 5.40 18.45
N PHE A 326 -0.66 6.22 19.49
CA PHE A 326 -0.11 5.96 20.83
C PHE A 326 -1.23 5.89 21.88
N LEU A 327 -1.14 4.90 22.77
CA LEU A 327 -2.21 4.51 23.70
C LEU A 327 -1.82 4.59 25.18
N ASP A 328 -0.53 4.76 25.48
CA ASP A 328 0.04 4.69 26.83
C ASP A 328 1.05 5.81 27.09
N ASP A 329 1.62 5.87 28.29
CA ASP A 329 2.58 6.89 28.69
C ASP A 329 4.01 6.64 28.19
N SER A 330 4.22 5.60 27.36
CA SER A 330 5.54 5.28 26.78
C SER A 330 6.01 6.34 25.76
N THR A 331 5.07 7.10 25.21
CA THR A 331 5.33 8.20 24.26
C THR A 331 4.57 9.43 24.73
N SER A 332 5.24 10.56 24.83
CA SER A 332 4.57 11.80 25.23
C SER A 332 3.64 12.31 24.12
N VAL A 333 2.65 13.13 24.51
CA VAL A 333 1.76 13.81 23.55
C VAL A 333 2.58 14.72 22.63
N GLU A 334 3.59 15.39 23.16
CA GLU A 334 4.48 16.26 22.40
C GLU A 334 5.30 15.50 21.38
N ASP A 335 5.81 14.31 21.73
CA ASP A 335 6.55 13.45 20.80
C ASP A 335 5.64 12.90 19.71
N ALA A 336 4.43 12.43 20.04
CA ALA A 336 3.45 11.98 19.07
C ALA A 336 3.19 13.07 18.02
N ASN A 337 2.91 14.29 18.48
CA ASN A 337 2.68 15.46 17.61
C ASN A 337 3.89 15.82 16.76
N LYS A 338 5.11 15.70 17.28
CA LYS A 338 6.35 15.95 16.52
C LYS A 338 6.50 14.98 15.35
N TYR A 339 6.03 13.75 15.49
CA TYR A 339 5.97 12.77 14.40
C TYR A 339 4.72 12.89 13.53
N GLY A 340 3.82 13.85 13.82
CA GLY A 340 2.60 14.09 13.06
C GLY A 340 1.46 13.14 13.40
N HIS A 341 1.51 12.48 14.56
CA HIS A 341 0.54 11.47 14.98
C HIS A 341 -0.25 11.89 16.22
N MET A 342 -1.38 11.23 16.41
CA MET A 342 -2.30 11.50 17.51
C MET A 342 -2.08 10.55 18.69
N HIS A 343 -2.13 11.13 19.89
CA HIS A 343 -2.15 10.36 21.13
C HIS A 343 -3.58 10.14 21.63
N LEU A 344 -3.90 8.95 22.16
CA LEU A 344 -5.22 8.66 22.75
C LEU A 344 -5.62 9.71 23.81
N PHE A 345 -4.64 10.16 24.61
CA PHE A 345 -4.86 11.16 25.65
C PHE A 345 -5.38 12.50 25.10
N GLU A 346 -4.96 12.89 23.88
CA GLU A 346 -5.51 14.09 23.24
C GLU A 346 -6.97 13.86 22.82
N VAL A 347 -7.29 12.68 22.29
CA VAL A 347 -8.67 12.32 21.94
C VAL A 347 -9.56 12.39 23.18
N LEU A 348 -9.08 11.87 24.32
CA LEU A 348 -9.80 11.91 25.59
C LEU A 348 -9.94 13.33 26.15
N ALA A 349 -8.91 14.17 26.01
CA ALA A 349 -8.95 15.57 26.44
C ALA A 349 -9.99 16.41 25.67
N HIS A 350 -10.34 15.97 24.45
CA HIS A 350 -11.31 16.62 23.57
C HIS A 350 -12.57 15.78 23.33
N ALA A 351 -12.83 14.81 24.21
CA ALA A 351 -13.91 13.84 24.07
C ALA A 351 -15.30 14.45 23.87
N ASP A 352 -15.55 15.63 24.43
CA ASP A 352 -16.81 16.37 24.35
C ASP A 352 -17.12 16.88 22.93
N LYS A 353 -16.10 17.08 22.09
CA LYS A 353 -16.26 17.55 20.71
C LYS A 353 -16.85 16.49 19.78
N PHE A 354 -16.57 15.21 20.04
CA PHE A 354 -16.99 14.12 19.16
C PHE A 354 -18.50 13.85 19.25
N LYS A 355 -19.24 14.27 18.22
CA LYS A 355 -20.69 14.02 18.09
C LYS A 355 -21.01 12.75 17.30
N ASN A 356 -19.97 12.03 16.87
CA ASN A 356 -20.06 10.78 16.12
C ASN A 356 -20.85 9.72 16.92
N LYS A 357 -21.59 8.88 16.19
CA LYS A 357 -22.28 7.74 16.79
C LYS A 357 -21.28 6.67 17.22
N ASP A 358 -20.36 6.35 16.31
CA ASP A 358 -19.31 5.37 16.51
C ASP A 358 -17.96 5.92 15.99
N ILE A 359 -16.87 5.58 16.66
CA ILE A 359 -15.50 5.93 16.30
C ILE A 359 -14.69 4.64 16.17
N LEU A 360 -14.01 4.45 15.04
CA LEU A 360 -13.09 3.34 14.81
C LEU A 360 -11.66 3.88 14.83
N PHE A 361 -10.90 3.45 15.84
CA PHE A 361 -9.46 3.70 15.89
C PHE A 361 -8.70 2.72 15.01
N ILE A 362 -7.73 3.28 14.30
CA ILE A 362 -6.82 2.60 13.39
C ILE A 362 -5.38 3.09 13.66
N HIS A 363 -4.43 2.61 12.86
CA HIS A 363 -3.06 3.12 12.81
C HIS A 363 -2.33 3.03 14.16
N PHE A 364 -2.61 2.00 14.96
CA PHE A 364 -1.90 1.78 16.22
C PHE A 364 -0.42 1.52 15.94
N SER A 365 0.47 2.01 16.81
CA SER A 365 1.89 1.72 16.70
C SER A 365 2.14 0.21 16.79
N ALA A 366 3.00 -0.32 15.90
CA ALA A 366 3.41 -1.73 15.88
C ALA A 366 4.07 -2.23 17.18
N ARG A 367 4.34 -1.34 18.15
CA ARG A 367 4.86 -1.71 19.48
C ARG A 367 3.82 -2.40 20.36
N TYR A 368 2.53 -2.13 20.13
CA TYR A 368 1.45 -2.68 20.95
C TYR A 368 1.15 -4.12 20.54
N GLN A 369 0.69 -4.92 21.49
CA GLN A 369 0.00 -6.18 21.20
C GLN A 369 -1.51 -5.94 21.10
N GLN A 370 -2.22 -6.90 20.49
CA GLN A 370 -3.68 -6.82 20.38
C GLN A 370 -4.35 -6.64 21.75
N GLU A 371 -3.85 -7.29 22.80
CA GLU A 371 -4.37 -7.16 24.16
C GLU A 371 -4.20 -5.75 24.74
N ASP A 372 -3.10 -5.06 24.39
CA ASP A 372 -2.85 -3.69 24.86
C ASP A 372 -3.86 -2.74 24.23
N ILE A 373 -4.12 -2.90 22.93
CA ILE A 373 -5.12 -2.14 22.19
C ILE A 373 -6.50 -2.39 22.80
N CYS A 374 -6.91 -3.64 22.97
CA CYS A 374 -8.22 -3.98 23.55
C CYS A 374 -8.39 -3.38 24.95
N LYS A 375 -7.38 -3.49 25.83
CA LYS A 375 -7.42 -2.87 27.17
C LYS A 375 -7.53 -1.36 27.11
N ALA A 376 -6.83 -0.70 26.19
CA ALA A 376 -6.93 0.76 26.02
C ALA A 376 -8.36 1.16 25.65
N ILE A 377 -9.00 0.45 24.72
CA ILE A 377 -10.39 0.72 24.30
C ILE A 377 -11.39 0.46 25.44
N GLU A 378 -11.24 -0.65 26.18
CA GLU A 378 -12.11 -0.99 27.31
C GLU A 378 -12.07 0.07 28.43
N ASN A 379 -10.92 0.73 28.60
CA ASN A 379 -10.72 1.76 29.62
C ASN A 379 -11.13 3.18 29.17
N ILE A 380 -11.69 3.35 27.96
CA ILE A 380 -12.12 4.67 27.48
C ILE A 380 -13.28 5.20 28.37
N PRO A 381 -13.12 6.38 28.99
CA PRO A 381 -14.13 6.97 29.85
C PRO A 381 -15.29 7.61 29.06
N ALA A 382 -16.34 7.98 29.78
CA ALA A 382 -17.36 8.87 29.24
C ALA A 382 -16.74 10.22 28.80
N PRO A 383 -17.28 10.89 27.76
CA PRO A 383 -18.48 10.55 26.99
C PRO A 383 -18.26 9.56 25.83
N LEU A 384 -17.04 9.06 25.60
CA LEU A 384 -16.73 8.17 24.47
C LEU A 384 -17.01 6.68 24.77
N GLN A 385 -17.14 6.32 26.04
CA GLN A 385 -17.39 4.94 26.48
C GLN A 385 -18.51 4.27 25.67
N GLY A 386 -18.22 3.07 25.13
CA GLY A 386 -19.17 2.28 24.36
C GLY A 386 -19.40 2.74 22.91
N ARG A 387 -18.74 3.82 22.46
CA ARG A 387 -18.79 4.30 21.07
C ARG A 387 -17.49 4.07 20.31
N VAL A 388 -16.42 3.69 20.98
CA VAL A 388 -15.09 3.54 20.38
C VAL A 388 -14.79 2.06 20.15
N HIS A 389 -14.25 1.78 18.97
CA HIS A 389 -13.89 0.46 18.47
C HIS A 389 -12.44 0.50 17.96
N ALA A 390 -11.79 -0.66 17.82
CA ALA A 390 -10.44 -0.75 17.27
C ALA A 390 -10.37 -1.74 16.10
N LEU A 391 -9.69 -1.33 15.02
CA LEU A 391 -9.28 -2.24 13.96
C LEU A 391 -7.96 -2.90 14.37
N THR A 392 -8.03 -4.16 14.80
CA THR A 392 -6.86 -4.90 15.30
C THR A 392 -6.27 -5.89 14.30
N GLU A 393 -6.87 -6.01 13.11
CA GLU A 393 -6.31 -6.86 12.04
C GLU A 393 -4.90 -6.38 11.68
N GLY A 394 -3.93 -7.29 11.79
CA GLY A 394 -2.50 -7.01 11.59
C GLY A 394 -1.64 -7.09 12.86
N PHE A 395 -2.26 -7.15 14.05
CA PHE A 395 -1.58 -7.33 15.35
C PHE A 395 -1.48 -8.79 15.79
#